data_AF-R7STN6-F1
#
_entry.id   AF-R7STN6-F1
#
_cell.length_a   1.000
_cell.length_b   1.000
_cell.length_c   1.000
_cell.angle_alpha   90.00
_cell.angle_beta   90.00
_cell.angle_gamma   90.00
#
_symmetry.space_group_name_H-M   'P 1'
#
loop_
_entity.id
_entity.type
_entity.pdbx_description
1 polymer ?
#
loop_
_entity_poly.entity_id
_entity_poly.type
_entity_poly.pdbx_seq_one_letter_code
_entity_poly.pdbx_strand_id
1 'polypeptide(L)'
;YIGDDYPSQLPISLPAIQTTLQSGEPGFSLYADDDWATLFPASDGFTDLGTAATTRTFLVSMVHQLHCLDVFRVGFVTNRTGYAHHVEHCLRYMLQIVLCNADTTLEADQAGMRGGRWEHAAGGVGSVHQCRDWRVLREYLDEHAAGPVRF
;
A
#
# COMPACT_ATOMS: atom_id res chain seq x y z
N TYR A 1 -11.59 -22.19 -1.25
CA TYR A 1 -11.14 -21.83 0.09
C TYR A 1 -12.30 -21.81 1.09
N ILE A 2 -12.20 -22.55 2.19
CA ILE A 2 -13.06 -22.59 3.36
C ILE A 2 -12.29 -22.07 4.59
N GLY A 3 -12.78 -21.04 5.28
CA GLY A 3 -12.12 -20.51 6.48
C GLY A 3 -10.81 -19.79 6.15
N ASP A 4 -9.68 -20.23 6.71
CA ASP A 4 -8.36 -19.61 6.50
C ASP A 4 -7.43 -20.44 5.60
N ASP A 5 -7.98 -21.34 4.79
CA ASP A 5 -7.24 -22.28 3.94
C ASP A 5 -6.72 -21.67 2.62
N TYR A 6 -6.57 -20.35 2.53
CA TYR A 6 -6.07 -19.63 1.36
C TYR A 6 -4.59 -19.25 1.50
N PRO A 7 -3.85 -19.10 0.39
CA PRO A 7 -2.46 -18.65 0.47
C PRO A 7 -2.42 -17.24 1.07
N SER A 8 -1.38 -16.91 1.83
CA SER A 8 -1.25 -15.56 2.39
C SER A 8 -0.87 -14.50 1.36
N GLN A 9 -0.40 -14.92 0.18
CA GLN A 9 0.04 -14.06 -0.92
C GLN A 9 -0.68 -14.46 -2.21
N LEU A 10 -0.90 -13.49 -3.10
CA LEU A 10 -1.42 -13.73 -4.43
C LEU A 10 -0.45 -14.64 -5.20
N PRO A 11 -0.89 -15.81 -5.70
CA PRO A 11 0.01 -16.82 -6.27
C PRO A 11 0.41 -16.48 -7.71
N ILE A 12 1.08 -15.33 -7.89
CA ILE A 12 1.66 -14.88 -9.15
C ILE A 12 3.17 -14.74 -9.01
N SER A 13 3.88 -14.88 -10.13
CA SER A 13 5.32 -14.63 -10.19
C SER A 13 5.56 -13.19 -10.60
N LEU A 14 6.06 -12.37 -9.67
CA LEU A 14 6.52 -11.01 -9.96
C LEU A 14 8.02 -11.05 -10.32
N PRO A 15 8.45 -10.50 -11.48
CA PRO A 15 9.87 -10.42 -11.80
C PRO A 15 10.57 -9.42 -10.85
N ALA A 16 11.80 -9.74 -10.46
CA ALA A 16 12.63 -8.81 -9.72
C ALA A 16 13.06 -7.67 -10.64
N ILE A 17 12.72 -6.44 -10.26
CA ILE A 17 13.16 -5.22 -10.94
C ILE A 17 13.91 -4.32 -9.94
N GLN A 18 14.69 -3.39 -10.47
CA GLN A 18 15.35 -2.35 -9.69
C GLN A 18 14.82 -1.00 -10.14
N THR A 19 14.58 -0.12 -9.19
CA THR A 19 14.21 1.26 -9.46
C THR A 19 15.02 2.19 -8.57
N THR A 20 15.35 3.36 -9.10
CA THR A 20 15.98 4.44 -8.34
C THR A 20 14.90 5.44 -8.00
N LEU A 21 14.78 5.77 -6.71
CA LEU A 21 13.80 6.74 -6.25
C LEU A 21 14.10 8.12 -6.83
N GLN A 22 13.06 8.77 -7.36
CA GLN A 22 13.11 10.12 -7.91
C GLN A 22 12.39 11.09 -6.96
N SER A 23 12.54 12.40 -7.16
CA SER A 23 11.76 13.40 -6.43
C SER A 23 10.25 13.23 -6.65
N GLY A 24 9.86 12.66 -7.81
CA GLY A 24 8.49 12.47 -8.25
C GLY A 24 7.87 13.72 -8.88
N GLU A 25 8.60 14.84 -8.94
CA GLU A 25 8.12 16.09 -9.51
C GLU A 25 8.08 16.07 -11.05
N PRO A 26 7.11 16.76 -11.67
CA PRO A 26 6.04 17.54 -11.03
C PRO A 26 4.81 16.71 -10.59
N GLY A 27 4.80 15.40 -10.86
CA GLY A 27 3.65 14.52 -10.63
C GLY A 27 3.36 14.22 -9.15
N PHE A 28 2.21 13.62 -8.91
CA PHE A 28 1.78 13.14 -7.57
C PHE A 28 1.88 14.21 -6.47
N SER A 29 1.63 15.48 -6.83
CA SER A 29 1.51 16.55 -5.83
C SER A 29 0.32 16.30 -4.90
N LEU A 30 0.22 17.06 -3.81
CA LEU A 30 -0.93 16.99 -2.91
C LEU A 30 -2.27 17.27 -3.62
N TYR A 31 -2.25 18.02 -4.71
CA TYR A 31 -3.43 18.48 -5.44
C TYR A 31 -3.65 17.77 -6.78
N ALA A 32 -2.81 16.80 -7.14
CA ALA A 32 -2.86 16.13 -8.44
C ALA A 32 -3.77 14.90 -8.41
N ASP A 33 -5.07 15.08 -8.15
CA ASP A 33 -6.03 13.96 -8.02
C ASP A 33 -5.98 12.98 -9.20
N ASP A 34 -5.85 13.50 -10.43
CA ASP A 34 -5.78 12.68 -11.64
C ASP A 34 -4.53 11.78 -11.67
N ASP A 35 -3.38 12.27 -11.18
CA ASP A 35 -2.16 11.46 -11.10
C ASP A 35 -2.35 10.31 -10.10
N TRP A 36 -2.89 10.59 -8.92
CA TRP A 36 -3.15 9.58 -7.89
C TRP A 36 -4.17 8.53 -8.35
N ALA A 37 -5.20 8.95 -9.10
CA ALA A 37 -6.19 8.04 -9.65
C ALA A 37 -5.60 7.02 -10.63
N THR A 38 -4.50 7.36 -11.33
CA THR A 38 -3.87 6.44 -12.30
C THR A 38 -3.24 5.19 -11.66
N LEU A 39 -3.06 5.19 -10.33
CA LEU A 39 -2.43 4.08 -9.60
C LEU A 39 -3.40 2.92 -9.33
N PHE A 40 -4.70 3.16 -9.41
CA PHE A 40 -5.71 2.18 -9.07
C PHE A 40 -6.13 1.36 -10.30
N PRO A 41 -6.11 0.01 -10.23
CA PRO A 41 -6.66 -0.81 -11.30
C PRO A 41 -8.19 -0.68 -11.35
N ALA A 42 -8.79 -1.01 -12.49
CA ALA A 42 -10.24 -0.96 -12.66
C ALA A 42 -11.03 -1.88 -11.70
N SER A 43 -10.36 -2.82 -11.02
CA SER A 43 -10.96 -3.70 -10.00
C SER A 43 -10.88 -3.13 -8.58
N ASP A 44 -10.36 -1.90 -8.40
CA ASP A 44 -10.06 -1.29 -7.11
C ASP A 44 -9.13 -2.14 -6.22
N GLY A 45 -8.38 -3.07 -6.83
CA GLY A 45 -7.44 -3.96 -6.17
C GLY A 45 -8.03 -5.28 -5.70
N PHE A 46 -9.32 -5.52 -5.94
CA PHE A 46 -9.96 -6.79 -5.61
C PHE A 46 -9.71 -7.85 -6.68
N THR A 47 -9.61 -9.10 -6.24
CA THR A 47 -9.45 -10.27 -7.09
C THR A 47 -10.10 -11.51 -6.47
N ASP A 48 -10.61 -12.39 -7.34
CA ASP A 48 -11.24 -13.65 -6.95
C ASP A 48 -10.26 -14.81 -7.09
N LEU A 49 -10.17 -15.67 -6.08
CA LEU A 49 -9.38 -16.90 -6.11
C LEU A 49 -10.22 -18.11 -5.69
N GLY A 50 -9.91 -19.26 -6.27
CA GLY A 50 -10.56 -20.55 -5.98
C GLY A 50 -11.25 -21.15 -7.19
N THR A 51 -12.01 -22.22 -6.96
CA THR A 51 -12.88 -22.85 -7.97
C THR A 51 -14.27 -22.23 -7.92
N ALA A 52 -15.12 -22.43 -8.93
CA ALA A 52 -16.49 -21.93 -8.93
C ALA A 52 -17.32 -22.30 -7.68
N ALA A 53 -17.00 -23.41 -7.01
CA ALA A 53 -17.67 -23.85 -5.78
C ALA A 53 -17.08 -23.23 -4.49
N THR A 54 -15.89 -22.62 -4.56
CA THR A 54 -15.14 -22.15 -3.40
C THR A 54 -14.40 -20.82 -3.64
N THR A 55 -14.91 -20.02 -4.59
CA THR A 55 -14.39 -18.69 -4.93
C THR A 55 -14.46 -17.77 -3.71
N ARG A 56 -13.40 -17.01 -3.51
CA ARG A 56 -13.34 -15.94 -2.51
C ARG A 56 -12.68 -14.71 -3.08
N THR A 57 -13.17 -13.56 -2.65
CA THR A 57 -12.65 -12.25 -3.03
C THR A 57 -11.65 -11.77 -2.00
N PHE A 58 -10.60 -11.12 -2.48
CA PHE A 58 -9.52 -10.56 -1.66
C PHE A 58 -9.12 -9.20 -2.20
N LEU A 59 -8.76 -8.28 -1.32
CA LEU A 59 -8.02 -7.07 -1.66
C LEU A 59 -6.52 -7.38 -1.63
N VAL A 60 -5.77 -6.90 -2.61
CA VAL A 60 -4.29 -6.98 -2.58
C VAL A 60 -3.73 -5.83 -1.74
N SER A 61 -2.90 -6.14 -0.74
CA SER A 61 -2.38 -5.16 0.23
C SER A 61 -1.66 -3.96 -0.41
N MET A 62 -0.96 -4.13 -1.54
CA MET A 62 -0.38 -3.00 -2.26
C MET A 62 -1.44 -1.92 -2.59
N VAL A 63 -2.62 -2.31 -3.05
CA VAL A 63 -3.69 -1.37 -3.40
C VAL A 63 -4.32 -0.75 -2.15
N HIS A 64 -4.43 -1.50 -1.06
CA HIS A 64 -4.83 -0.94 0.22
C HIS A 64 -3.82 0.12 0.72
N GLN A 65 -2.52 -0.14 0.59
CA GLN A 65 -1.46 0.82 0.95
C GLN A 65 -1.56 2.09 0.10
N LEU A 66 -1.81 1.98 -1.21
CA LEU A 66 -2.06 3.12 -2.09
C LEU A 66 -3.30 3.92 -1.64
N HIS A 67 -4.41 3.24 -1.33
CA HIS A 67 -5.61 3.86 -0.82
C HIS A 67 -5.34 4.65 0.47
N CYS A 68 -4.60 4.06 1.42
CA CYS A 68 -4.24 4.77 2.66
C CYS A 68 -3.37 6.00 2.40
N LEU A 69 -2.39 5.93 1.49
CA LEU A 69 -1.57 7.10 1.12
C LEU A 69 -2.43 8.21 0.53
N ASP A 70 -3.41 7.88 -0.32
CA ASP A 70 -4.33 8.85 -0.90
C ASP A 70 -5.28 9.46 0.15
N VAL A 71 -5.77 8.65 1.09
CA VAL A 71 -6.55 9.14 2.25
C VAL A 71 -5.74 10.14 3.09
N PHE A 72 -4.45 9.85 3.34
CA PHE A 72 -3.58 10.80 4.06
C PHE A 72 -3.36 12.09 3.27
N ARG A 73 -3.19 12.01 1.94
CA ARG A 73 -3.06 13.17 1.06
C ARG A 73 -4.30 14.06 1.15
N VAL A 74 -5.49 13.49 0.93
CA VAL A 74 -6.76 14.21 0.95
C VAL A 74 -6.99 14.82 2.33
N GLY A 75 -6.79 14.04 3.40
CA GLY A 75 -6.93 14.51 4.78
C GLY A 75 -6.01 15.70 5.10
N PHE A 76 -4.77 15.68 4.59
CA PHE A 76 -3.84 16.80 4.76
C PHE A 76 -4.30 18.05 4.00
N VAL A 77 -4.76 17.91 2.75
CA VAL A 77 -5.25 19.04 1.95
C VAL A 77 -6.48 19.70 2.57
N THR A 78 -7.32 18.92 3.25
CA THR A 78 -8.49 19.42 3.99
C THR A 78 -8.11 20.15 5.28
N ASN A 79 -7.01 19.78 5.96
CA ASN A 79 -6.57 20.39 7.22
C ASN A 79 -5.12 20.90 7.17
N ARG A 80 -4.93 22.01 6.46
CA ARG A 80 -3.60 22.53 6.09
C ARG A 80 -2.78 23.00 7.29
N THR A 81 -1.52 22.59 7.32
CA THR A 81 -0.50 23.07 8.27
C THR A 81 0.71 23.64 7.50
N GLY A 82 1.68 24.23 8.20
CA GLY A 82 2.94 24.69 7.60
C GLY A 82 3.86 23.58 7.04
N TYR A 83 3.40 22.33 6.99
CA TYR A 83 4.19 21.16 6.61
C TYR A 83 3.92 20.63 5.19
N ALA A 84 3.20 21.38 4.35
CA ALA A 84 2.76 20.89 3.03
C ALA A 84 3.89 20.33 2.17
N HIS A 85 5.00 21.05 2.07
CA HIS A 85 6.17 20.60 1.32
C HIS A 85 6.74 19.28 1.86
N HIS A 86 6.82 19.13 3.19
CA HIS A 86 7.30 17.88 3.81
C HIS A 86 6.33 16.72 3.58
N VAL A 87 5.02 16.95 3.73
CA VAL A 87 4.03 15.90 3.51
C VAL A 87 4.00 15.46 2.05
N GLU A 88 4.07 16.40 1.11
CA GLU A 88 4.14 16.08 -0.31
C GLU A 88 5.38 15.22 -0.62
N HIS A 89 6.56 15.65 -0.16
CA HIS A 89 7.80 14.91 -0.31
C HIS A 89 7.71 13.50 0.29
N CYS A 90 7.20 13.37 1.52
CA CYS A 90 7.06 12.09 2.20
C CYS A 90 6.08 11.15 1.48
N LEU A 91 4.95 11.68 0.98
CA LEU A 91 3.97 10.87 0.26
C LEU A 91 4.53 10.37 -1.09
N ARG A 92 5.25 11.23 -1.83
CA ARG A 92 5.95 10.80 -3.06
C ARG A 92 7.00 9.73 -2.79
N TYR A 93 7.73 9.83 -1.68
CA TYR A 93 8.68 8.80 -1.26
C TYR A 93 7.96 7.49 -0.92
N MET A 94 6.95 7.54 -0.06
CA MET A 94 6.20 6.36 0.38
C MET A 94 5.50 5.66 -0.78
N LEU A 95 4.93 6.40 -1.73
CA LEU A 95 4.35 5.84 -2.96
C LEU A 95 5.37 4.96 -3.69
N GLN A 96 6.58 5.46 -3.91
CA GLN A 96 7.60 4.69 -4.61
C GLN A 96 8.04 3.46 -3.81
N ILE A 97 8.05 3.52 -2.47
CA ILE A 97 8.33 2.35 -1.62
C ILE A 97 7.20 1.31 -1.72
N VAL A 98 5.93 1.73 -1.72
CA VAL A 98 4.78 0.82 -1.92
C VAL A 98 4.91 0.11 -3.27
N LEU A 99 5.17 0.85 -4.34
CA LEU A 99 5.35 0.29 -5.69
C LEU A 99 6.59 -0.63 -5.78
N CYS A 100 7.68 -0.29 -5.09
CA CYS A 100 8.90 -1.09 -5.07
C CYS A 100 8.69 -2.44 -4.34
N ASN A 101 7.84 -2.49 -3.31
CA ASN A 101 7.58 -3.72 -2.57
C ASN A 101 6.47 -4.57 -3.20
N ALA A 102 5.51 -3.95 -3.90
CA ALA A 102 4.40 -4.61 -4.57
C ALA A 102 3.78 -5.73 -3.71
N ASP A 103 3.43 -5.40 -2.45
CA ASP A 103 2.97 -6.36 -1.45
C ASP A 103 1.74 -7.15 -1.95
N THR A 104 1.94 -8.42 -2.24
CA THR A 104 0.92 -9.32 -2.80
C THR A 104 0.07 -9.98 -1.71
N THR A 105 0.18 -9.56 -0.45
CA THR A 105 -0.63 -10.09 0.64
C THR A 105 -2.12 -10.03 0.30
N LEU A 106 -2.80 -11.16 0.54
CA LEU A 106 -4.23 -11.30 0.31
C LEU A 106 -4.99 -10.93 1.58
N GLU A 107 -5.79 -9.87 1.49
CA GLU A 107 -6.69 -9.44 2.55
C GLU A 107 -8.10 -9.91 2.27
N ALA A 108 -8.64 -10.75 3.15
CA ALA A 108 -9.97 -11.31 2.96
C ALA A 108 -11.03 -10.19 2.89
N ASP A 109 -11.90 -10.30 1.88
CA ASP A 109 -13.02 -9.39 1.72
C ASP A 109 -13.99 -9.50 2.90
N GLN A 110 -14.50 -8.33 3.28
CA GLN A 110 -15.44 -8.05 4.36
C GLN A 110 -16.62 -7.29 3.77
N ALA A 111 -17.14 -7.79 2.64
CA ALA A 111 -18.22 -7.16 1.92
C ALA A 111 -19.41 -6.83 2.83
N GLY A 112 -19.99 -5.67 2.61
CA GLY A 112 -21.08 -5.16 3.43
C GLY A 112 -22.03 -4.26 2.66
N MET A 113 -23.20 -4.04 3.25
CA MET A 113 -24.16 -3.08 2.73
C MET A 113 -23.79 -1.66 3.16
N ARG A 114 -23.50 -0.79 2.19
CA ARG A 114 -23.27 0.64 2.38
C ARG A 114 -24.15 1.43 1.42
N GLY A 115 -24.88 2.41 1.94
CA GLY A 115 -25.77 3.25 1.11
C GLY A 115 -26.81 2.48 0.29
N GLY A 116 -27.22 1.28 0.72
CA GLY A 116 -28.15 0.42 -0.02
C GLY A 116 -27.53 -0.41 -1.15
N ARG A 117 -26.19 -0.46 -1.25
CA ARG A 117 -25.45 -1.28 -2.22
C ARG A 117 -24.48 -2.21 -1.51
N TRP A 118 -24.26 -3.39 -2.09
CA TRP A 118 -23.18 -4.27 -1.66
C TRP A 118 -21.86 -3.70 -2.17
N GLU A 119 -20.92 -3.53 -1.26
CA GLU A 119 -19.58 -3.01 -1.55
C GLU A 119 -18.55 -3.96 -0.94
N HIS A 120 -17.48 -4.21 -1.69
CA HIS A 120 -16.31 -4.88 -1.16
C HIS A 120 -15.58 -3.97 -0.16
N ALA A 121 -14.96 -4.57 0.84
CA ALA A 121 -14.16 -3.86 1.82
C ALA A 121 -13.11 -4.80 2.40
N ALA A 122 -11.92 -4.32 2.69
CA ALA A 122 -10.94 -5.11 3.44
C ALA A 122 -10.20 -4.19 4.40
N GLY A 123 -9.96 -4.68 5.62
CA GLY A 123 -9.25 -3.96 6.67
C GLY A 123 -7.83 -4.47 6.94
N GLY A 124 -7.36 -5.49 6.21
CA GLY A 124 -6.07 -6.15 6.42
C GLY A 124 -5.88 -6.92 7.73
N VAL A 125 -6.78 -6.76 8.71
CA VAL A 125 -6.71 -7.46 9.99
C VAL A 125 -6.84 -8.96 9.79
N GLY A 126 -5.85 -9.71 10.28
CA GLY A 126 -5.77 -11.17 10.15
C GLY A 126 -4.96 -11.64 8.94
N SER A 127 -4.62 -10.76 8.00
CA SER A 127 -3.78 -11.08 6.85
C SER A 127 -2.33 -11.31 7.27
N VAL A 128 -1.66 -12.27 6.63
CA VAL A 128 -0.28 -12.65 6.93
C VAL A 128 0.67 -12.07 5.89
N HIS A 129 1.43 -11.06 6.27
CA HIS A 129 2.44 -10.43 5.41
C HIS A 129 3.79 -11.14 5.46
N GLN A 130 4.56 -11.07 4.38
CA GLN A 130 5.94 -11.55 4.32
C GLN A 130 6.93 -10.41 4.64
N CYS A 131 7.13 -10.15 5.93
CA CYS A 131 7.98 -9.06 6.38
C CYS A 131 9.45 -9.46 6.56
N ARG A 132 10.35 -8.46 6.47
CA ARG A 132 11.73 -8.57 6.97
C ARG A 132 11.76 -8.27 8.47
N ASP A 133 12.67 -8.89 9.22
CA ASP A 133 12.82 -8.59 10.65
C ASP A 133 13.47 -7.22 10.85
N TRP A 134 12.63 -6.22 11.11
CA TRP A 134 13.06 -4.83 11.30
C TRP A 134 13.93 -4.66 12.56
N ARG A 135 13.87 -5.59 13.53
CA ARG A 135 14.64 -5.47 14.77
C ARG A 135 16.13 -5.65 14.52
N VAL A 136 16.49 -6.56 13.63
CA VAL A 136 17.89 -6.77 13.20
C VAL A 136 18.43 -5.48 12.56
N LEU A 137 17.63 -4.80 11.72
CA LEU A 137 18.02 -3.51 11.15
C LEU A 137 18.18 -2.43 12.23
N ARG A 138 17.25 -2.37 13.19
CA ARG A 138 17.33 -1.43 14.31
C ARG A 138 18.59 -1.65 15.15
N GLU A 139 18.88 -2.89 15.52
CA GLU A 139 20.08 -3.27 16.28
C GLU A 139 21.36 -2.80 15.56
N TYR A 140 21.43 -3.04 14.25
CA TYR A 140 22.55 -2.55 13.45
C TYR A 140 22.70 -1.01 13.52
N LEU A 141 21.60 -0.27 13.40
CA LEU A 141 21.62 1.20 13.45
C LEU A 141 21.99 1.74 14.84
N ASP A 142 21.55 1.07 15.91
CA ASP A 142 21.90 1.41 17.29
C ASP A 142 23.43 1.25 17.51
N GLU A 143 24.04 0.21 16.93
CA GLU A 143 25.48 -0.08 17.02
C GLU A 143 26.34 0.77 16.06
N HIS A 144 25.76 1.25 14.96
CA HIS A 144 26.48 1.91 13.86
C HIS A 144 25.88 3.29 13.53
N ALA A 145 25.67 4.12 14.56
CA ALA A 145 25.12 5.45 14.40
C ALA A 145 25.96 6.33 13.45
N ALA A 146 25.29 7.07 12.57
CA ALA A 146 25.96 8.00 11.67
C ALA A 146 26.69 9.09 12.46
N GLY A 147 27.92 9.41 12.05
CA GLY A 147 28.65 10.54 12.58
C GLY A 147 27.95 11.88 12.29
N PRO A 148 28.33 12.96 12.99
CA PRO A 148 27.74 14.28 12.75
C PRO A 148 27.96 14.72 11.30
N VAL A 149 26.95 15.36 10.72
CA VAL A 149 27.06 16.00 9.41
C VAL A 149 28.13 17.09 9.51
N ARG A 150 29.18 16.97 8.71
CA ARG A 150 30.23 17.99 8.60
C ARG A 150 29.93 18.86 7.39
N PHE A 151 29.82 20.16 7.62
CA PHE A 151 29.71 21.19 6.59
C PHE A 151 31.07 21.86 6.39
#